data_AF-A0A8S3GR98-F1
#
_entry.id   AF-A0A8S3GR98-F1
#
_cell.length_a   1.000
_cell.length_b   1.000
_cell.length_c   1.000
_cell.angle_alpha   90.00
_cell.angle_beta   90.00
_cell.angle_gamma   90.00
#
_symmetry.space_group_name_H-M   'P 1'
#
loop_
_entity.id
_entity.type
_entity.pdbx_description
1 polymer ?
#
loop_
_entity_poly.entity_id
_entity_poly.type
_entity_poly.pdbx_seq_one_letter_code
_entity_poly.pdbx_strand_id
1 'polypeptide(L)'
;MHIWQIEHYQKYFDIDTQQALERLLSSITPQQNKSYFNSTIRHNPDLYGPFWICATFIVTVAIGGNIVTYFHSPNADFQIDFSKIALSAIVTNLSLLVVNVNIYFFFFRYYIKRNEYAFLELLCIYGYRLTIFIPVSILWIMPIACLQWVLTIIASLISASVLIVTLWPAVNFGRKHLSALSMLAVLFVHSMMVVCIMLVFFHISDKNIDFTQEITTLTTMASSAKSNV
;
A
#
# COMPACT_ATOMS: atom_id res chain seq x y z
N MET A 1 -21.12 -22.35 -13.91
CA MET A 1 -20.70 -21.94 -12.54
C MET A 1 -19.19 -22.05 -12.46
N HIS A 2 -18.46 -21.08 -13.04
CA HIS A 2 -17.00 -21.17 -13.22
C HIS A 2 -16.20 -20.33 -12.20
N ILE A 3 -16.84 -19.43 -11.44
CA ILE A 3 -16.14 -18.50 -10.51
C ILE A 3 -15.55 -19.17 -9.25
N TRP A 4 -15.95 -20.41 -8.96
CA TRP A 4 -15.49 -21.20 -7.79
C TRP A 4 -14.40 -22.20 -8.17
N GLN A 5 -13.99 -22.21 -9.43
CA GLN A 5 -12.98 -23.12 -9.96
C GLN A 5 -11.64 -22.39 -10.00
N ILE A 6 -10.56 -23.06 -9.57
CA ILE A 6 -9.22 -22.46 -9.49
C ILE A 6 -8.74 -22.07 -10.89
N GLU A 7 -9.12 -22.86 -11.90
CA GLU A 7 -8.83 -22.69 -13.31
C GLU A 7 -9.31 -21.34 -13.84
N HIS A 8 -10.40 -20.79 -13.28
CA HIS A 8 -10.88 -19.47 -13.63
C HIS A 8 -9.90 -18.35 -13.26
N TYR A 9 -9.15 -18.51 -12.17
CA TYR A 9 -8.19 -17.52 -11.68
C TYR A 9 -6.76 -17.75 -12.17
N GLN A 10 -6.41 -18.98 -12.56
CA GLN A 10 -5.05 -19.33 -13.03
C GLN A 10 -4.53 -18.38 -14.11
N LYS A 11 -5.38 -17.98 -15.07
CA LYS A 11 -5.02 -17.03 -16.13
C LYS A 11 -4.51 -15.67 -15.63
N TYR A 12 -4.88 -15.23 -14.43
CA TYR A 12 -4.40 -13.97 -13.85
C TYR A 12 -3.07 -14.12 -13.09
N PHE A 13 -2.61 -15.35 -12.89
CA PHE A 13 -1.30 -15.66 -12.28
C PHE A 13 -0.28 -16.16 -13.29
N ASP A 14 -0.70 -16.38 -14.55
CA ASP A 14 0.14 -16.85 -15.64
C ASP A 14 0.80 -15.64 -16.35
N ILE A 15 1.89 -15.14 -15.76
CA ILE A 15 2.70 -14.06 -16.32
C ILE A 15 4.17 -14.44 -16.38
N ASP A 16 4.85 -14.05 -17.46
CA ASP A 16 6.29 -14.24 -17.58
C ASP A 16 7.08 -13.29 -16.68
N THR A 17 8.28 -13.72 -16.28
CA THR A 17 9.19 -12.90 -15.46
C THR A 17 9.52 -11.56 -16.12
N GLN A 18 9.73 -11.55 -17.45
CA GLN A 18 10.02 -10.32 -18.18
C GLN A 18 8.81 -9.37 -18.14
N GLN A 19 7.60 -9.88 -18.32
CA GLN A 19 6.37 -9.09 -18.25
C GLN A 19 6.18 -8.49 -16.85
N ALA A 20 6.44 -9.28 -15.79
CA ALA A 20 6.38 -8.79 -14.41
C ALA A 20 7.38 -7.66 -14.16
N LEU A 21 8.63 -7.81 -14.62
CA LEU A 21 9.68 -6.80 -14.46
C LEU A 21 9.35 -5.50 -15.20
N GLU A 22 8.86 -5.60 -16.43
CA GLU A 22 8.43 -4.44 -17.21
C GLU A 22 7.28 -3.69 -16.53
N ARG A 23 6.31 -4.40 -15.93
CA ARG A 23 5.21 -3.80 -15.17
C ARG A 23 5.72 -3.10 -13.91
N LEU A 24 6.66 -3.71 -13.18
CA LEU A 24 7.31 -3.10 -12.01
C LEU A 24 8.03 -1.80 -12.38
N LEU A 25 8.88 -1.82 -13.40
CA LEU A 25 9.65 -0.64 -13.82
C LEU A 25 8.74 0.47 -14.37
N SER A 26 7.71 0.09 -15.12
CA SER A 26 6.70 1.03 -15.64
C SER A 26 5.88 1.67 -14.52
N SER A 27 5.67 0.98 -13.39
CA SER A 27 4.95 1.53 -12.24
C SER A 27 5.72 2.62 -11.48
N ILE A 28 7.01 2.79 -11.77
CA ILE A 28 7.88 3.81 -11.14
C ILE A 28 8.06 5.02 -12.07
N THR A 29 7.97 4.83 -13.39
CA THR A 29 8.25 5.89 -14.36
C THR A 29 6.96 6.46 -14.96
N PRO A 30 6.65 7.76 -14.76
CA PRO A 30 5.47 8.38 -15.37
C PRO A 30 5.70 8.63 -16.87
N GLN A 31 5.50 7.62 -17.70
CA GLN A 31 5.65 7.72 -19.15
C GLN A 31 4.37 8.25 -19.81
N GLN A 32 4.47 9.43 -20.45
CA GLN A 32 3.33 10.11 -21.10
C GLN A 32 2.99 9.59 -22.51
N ASN A 33 3.96 9.04 -23.25
CA ASN A 33 3.85 8.83 -24.70
C ASN A 33 3.31 7.45 -25.12
N LYS A 34 2.10 7.11 -24.65
CA LYS A 34 1.44 5.77 -24.74
C LYS A 34 1.86 4.92 -23.56
N SER A 35 1.08 5.03 -22.48
CA SER A 35 1.25 4.27 -21.24
C SER A 35 1.29 2.78 -21.54
N TYR A 36 2.49 2.22 -21.73
CA TYR A 36 2.73 0.79 -21.91
C TYR A 36 2.06 0.01 -20.78
N PHE A 37 2.16 0.55 -19.57
CA PHE A 37 1.48 0.07 -18.38
C PHE A 37 -0.04 -0.04 -18.56
N ASN A 38 -0.72 1.01 -19.04
CA ASN A 38 -2.15 0.99 -19.30
C ASN A 38 -2.49 0.08 -20.49
N SER A 39 -1.72 0.10 -21.59
CA SER A 39 -1.98 -0.80 -22.72
C SER A 39 -1.78 -2.27 -22.37
N THR A 40 -0.78 -2.63 -21.57
CA THR A 40 -0.48 -4.02 -21.26
C THR A 40 -1.42 -4.58 -20.19
N ILE A 41 -1.67 -3.82 -19.10
CA ILE A 41 -2.58 -4.26 -18.03
C ILE A 41 -4.04 -4.29 -18.50
N ARG A 42 -4.45 -3.37 -19.37
CA ARG A 42 -5.84 -3.35 -19.87
C ARG A 42 -6.17 -4.54 -20.77
N HIS A 43 -5.18 -5.07 -21.51
CA HIS A 43 -5.38 -6.22 -22.37
C HIS A 43 -5.13 -7.55 -21.64
N ASN A 44 -4.28 -7.57 -20.61
CA ASN A 44 -3.99 -8.76 -19.81
C ASN A 44 -3.74 -8.41 -18.32
N PRO A 45 -4.80 -8.16 -17.52
CA PRO A 45 -4.67 -7.82 -16.10
C PRO A 45 -4.21 -9.05 -15.29
N ASP A 46 -3.35 -8.84 -14.29
CA ASP A 46 -2.76 -9.90 -13.46
C ASP A 46 -3.02 -9.71 -11.95
N LEU A 47 -3.18 -10.80 -11.23
CA LEU A 47 -3.23 -10.78 -9.76
C LEU A 47 -1.88 -11.10 -9.12
N TYR A 48 -0.96 -11.71 -9.87
CA TYR A 48 0.37 -12.11 -9.38
C TYR A 48 1.16 -10.92 -8.83
N GLY A 49 1.35 -9.86 -9.62
CA GLY A 49 2.13 -8.70 -9.21
C GLY A 49 1.53 -7.99 -7.99
N PRO A 50 0.26 -7.54 -8.03
CA PRO A 50 -0.40 -6.88 -6.91
C PRO A 50 -0.33 -7.68 -5.62
N PHE A 51 -0.55 -9.00 -5.69
CA PHE A 51 -0.49 -9.88 -4.53
C PHE A 51 0.92 -9.87 -3.89
N TRP A 52 1.95 -10.16 -4.69
CA TRP A 52 3.32 -10.25 -4.18
C TRP A 52 3.88 -8.90 -3.73
N ILE A 53 3.60 -7.82 -4.47
CA ILE A 53 4.04 -6.47 -4.11
C ILE A 53 3.42 -6.06 -2.75
N CYS A 54 2.11 -6.29 -2.56
CA CYS A 54 1.47 -6.01 -1.27
C CYS A 54 2.07 -6.84 -0.15
N ALA A 55 2.26 -8.15 -0.37
CA ALA A 55 2.83 -9.05 0.63
C ALA A 55 4.25 -8.62 1.05
N THR A 56 5.13 -8.35 0.07
CA THR A 56 6.50 -7.88 0.34
C THR A 56 6.50 -6.54 1.06
N PHE A 57 5.65 -5.61 0.66
CA PHE A 57 5.55 -4.31 1.33
C PHE A 57 5.09 -4.47 2.79
N ILE A 58 4.06 -5.27 3.06
CA ILE A 58 3.58 -5.57 4.42
C ILE A 58 4.69 -6.16 5.28
N VAL A 59 5.41 -7.16 4.76
CA VAL A 59 6.50 -7.83 5.47
C VAL A 59 7.65 -6.86 5.76
N THR A 60 8.09 -6.07 4.77
CA THR A 60 9.17 -5.09 4.96
C THR A 60 8.80 -4.01 5.98
N VAL A 61 7.55 -3.52 5.96
CA VAL A 61 7.04 -2.56 6.96
C VAL A 61 7.01 -3.17 8.37
N ALA A 62 6.50 -4.39 8.51
CA ALA A 62 6.41 -5.05 9.81
C ALA A 62 7.78 -5.37 10.41
N ILE A 63 8.72 -5.88 9.59
CA ILE A 63 10.10 -6.14 10.02
C ILE A 63 10.81 -4.82 10.34
N GLY A 64 10.72 -3.84 9.45
CA GLY A 64 11.34 -2.53 9.65
C GLY A 64 10.84 -1.84 10.92
N GLY A 65 9.54 -1.88 11.18
CA GLY A 65 8.97 -1.30 12.40
C GLY A 65 9.36 -2.03 13.69
N ASN A 66 9.67 -3.33 13.65
CA ASN A 66 10.24 -4.04 14.80
C ASN A 66 11.71 -3.64 15.03
N ILE A 67 12.49 -3.50 13.96
CA ILE A 67 13.89 -3.04 14.02
C ILE A 67 13.96 -1.61 14.58
N VAL A 68 13.09 -0.71 14.12
CA VAL A 68 13.03 0.67 14.64
C VAL A 68 12.65 0.67 16.13
N THR A 69 11.70 -0.15 16.56
CA THR A 69 11.36 -0.29 17.99
C THR A 69 12.55 -0.79 18.82
N TYR A 70 13.34 -1.74 18.31
CA TYR A 70 14.54 -2.21 18.99
C TYR A 70 15.59 -1.10 19.18
N PHE A 71 15.83 -0.27 18.15
CA PHE A 71 16.80 0.83 18.26
C PHE A 71 16.41 1.91 19.27
N HIS A 72 15.11 2.10 19.53
CA HIS A 72 14.63 3.07 20.53
C HIS A 72 14.65 2.53 21.97
N SER A 73 14.73 1.20 22.14
CA SER A 73 14.72 0.55 23.46
C SER A 73 15.95 -0.35 23.65
N PRO A 74 17.18 0.21 23.67
CA PRO A 74 18.42 -0.58 23.65
C PRO A 74 18.65 -1.45 24.90
N ASN A 75 17.97 -1.14 26.01
CA ASN A 75 18.09 -1.86 27.28
C ASN A 75 16.99 -2.91 27.48
N ALA A 76 16.06 -3.06 26.54
CA ALA A 76 14.99 -4.04 26.61
C ALA A 76 15.37 -5.28 25.78
N ASP A 77 14.92 -6.46 26.23
CA ASP A 77 15.04 -7.68 25.42
C ASP A 77 14.31 -7.50 24.09
N PHE A 78 14.94 -7.96 23.01
CA PHE A 78 14.32 -7.91 21.69
C PHE A 78 13.10 -8.81 21.64
N GLN A 79 11.91 -8.20 21.58
CA GLN A 79 10.63 -8.86 21.43
C GLN A 79 10.00 -8.47 20.10
N ILE A 80 9.57 -9.47 19.33
CA ILE A 80 8.88 -9.25 18.05
C ILE A 80 7.41 -8.98 18.33
N ASP A 81 6.93 -7.80 17.94
CA ASP A 81 5.50 -7.49 17.92
C ASP A 81 4.89 -7.96 16.60
N PHE A 82 4.19 -9.10 16.65
CA PHE A 82 3.47 -9.67 15.51
C PHE A 82 2.27 -8.82 15.08
N SER A 83 1.74 -7.96 15.96
CA SER A 83 0.61 -7.06 15.64
C SER A 83 0.95 -6.09 14.52
N LYS A 84 2.25 -5.76 14.36
CA LYS A 84 2.77 -4.93 13.25
C LYS A 84 2.49 -5.54 11.88
N ILE A 85 2.50 -6.87 11.74
CA ILE A 85 2.13 -7.55 10.48
C ILE A 85 0.64 -7.33 10.19
N ALA A 86 -0.22 -7.54 11.18
CA ALA A 86 -1.66 -7.34 11.02
C ALA A 86 -2.00 -5.87 10.71
N LEU A 87 -1.40 -4.92 11.43
CA LEU A 87 -1.66 -3.50 11.25
C LEU A 87 -1.20 -2.99 9.87
N SER A 88 0.00 -3.39 9.43
CA SER A 88 0.50 -3.03 8.09
C SER A 88 -0.35 -3.65 6.98
N ALA A 89 -0.81 -4.89 7.18
CA ALA A 89 -1.74 -5.55 6.27
C ALA A 89 -3.08 -4.81 6.18
N ILE A 90 -3.66 -4.42 7.31
CA ILE A 90 -4.93 -3.67 7.35
C ILE A 90 -4.78 -2.34 6.61
N VAL A 91 -3.79 -1.52 6.96
CA VAL A 91 -3.61 -0.18 6.35
C VAL A 91 -3.36 -0.29 4.85
N THR A 92 -2.51 -1.23 4.42
CA THR A 92 -2.16 -1.42 3.01
C THR A 92 -3.37 -1.91 2.21
N ASN A 93 -4.01 -3.01 2.63
CA ASN A 93 -5.11 -3.62 1.89
C ASN A 93 -6.39 -2.77 1.94
N LEU A 94 -6.66 -2.07 3.05
CA LEU A 94 -7.81 -1.18 3.14
C LEU A 94 -7.67 -0.03 2.14
N SER A 95 -6.49 0.58 2.03
CA SER A 95 -6.25 1.64 1.04
C SER A 95 -6.48 1.14 -0.39
N LEU A 96 -6.12 -0.13 -0.67
CA LEU A 96 -6.31 -0.79 -1.95
C LEU A 96 -7.78 -1.03 -2.23
N LEU A 97 -8.53 -1.54 -1.27
CA LEU A 97 -9.96 -1.74 -1.46
C LEU A 97 -10.71 -0.42 -1.66
N VAL A 98 -10.43 0.59 -0.81
CA VAL A 98 -11.12 1.89 -0.85
C VAL A 98 -10.93 2.59 -2.19
N VAL A 99 -9.70 2.63 -2.73
CA VAL A 99 -9.42 3.28 -4.02
C VAL A 99 -10.08 2.53 -5.17
N ASN A 100 -9.97 1.20 -5.21
CA ASN A 100 -10.57 0.41 -6.28
C ASN A 100 -12.10 0.51 -6.27
N VAL A 101 -12.72 0.44 -5.09
CA VAL A 101 -14.18 0.60 -4.93
C VAL A 101 -14.62 2.01 -5.28
N ASN A 102 -13.86 3.06 -4.92
CA ASN A 102 -14.15 4.44 -5.29
C ASN A 102 -14.29 4.59 -6.82
N ILE A 103 -13.24 4.23 -7.55
CA ILE A 103 -13.23 4.36 -9.01
C ILE A 103 -14.28 3.46 -9.65
N TYR A 104 -14.37 2.20 -9.19
CA TYR A 104 -15.33 1.24 -9.70
C TYR A 104 -16.78 1.73 -9.52
N PHE A 105 -17.13 2.28 -8.36
CA PHE A 105 -18.48 2.77 -8.08
C PHE A 105 -18.83 4.03 -8.89
N PHE A 106 -17.96 5.05 -8.88
CA PHE A 106 -18.24 6.32 -9.56
C PHE A 106 -18.26 6.19 -11.08
N PHE A 107 -17.46 5.27 -11.63
CA PHE A 107 -17.33 5.08 -13.08
C PHE A 107 -17.94 3.76 -13.58
N PHE A 108 -18.61 2.99 -12.74
CA PHE A 108 -19.23 1.69 -13.05
C PHE A 108 -19.94 1.67 -14.41
N ARG A 109 -20.84 2.64 -14.63
CA ARG A 109 -21.67 2.73 -15.86
C ARG A 109 -20.88 2.98 -17.14
N TYR A 110 -19.70 3.59 -17.03
CA TYR A 110 -18.83 3.95 -18.16
C TYR A 110 -17.68 2.96 -18.35
N TYR A 111 -17.16 2.42 -17.24
CA TYR A 111 -15.98 1.55 -17.21
C TYR A 111 -16.33 0.09 -17.54
N ILE A 112 -17.43 -0.46 -17.00
CA ILE A 112 -17.80 -1.87 -17.20
C ILE A 112 -18.41 -2.14 -18.58
N LYS A 113 -19.10 -1.16 -19.19
CA LYS A 113 -19.61 -1.32 -20.56
C LYS A 113 -18.50 -1.50 -21.61
N ARG A 114 -17.25 -1.17 -21.27
CA ARG A 114 -16.09 -1.23 -22.18
C ARG A 114 -15.04 -2.26 -21.79
N ASN A 115 -15.00 -2.68 -20.53
CA ASN A 115 -14.01 -3.64 -20.06
C ASN A 115 -14.64 -4.62 -19.06
N GLU A 116 -14.74 -5.90 -19.45
CA GLU A 116 -15.22 -7.00 -18.60
C GLU A 116 -14.33 -7.19 -17.37
N TYR A 117 -13.04 -6.83 -17.47
CA TYR A 117 -12.04 -6.96 -16.40
C TYR A 117 -11.68 -5.62 -15.73
N ALA A 118 -12.58 -4.64 -15.83
CA ALA A 118 -12.44 -3.29 -15.28
C ALA A 118 -11.94 -3.24 -13.82
N PHE A 119 -12.51 -4.07 -12.94
CA PHE A 119 -12.11 -4.10 -11.53
C PHE A 119 -10.71 -4.67 -11.33
N LEU A 120 -10.37 -5.75 -12.05
CA LEU A 120 -9.06 -6.37 -11.97
C LEU A 120 -7.97 -5.42 -12.50
N GLU A 121 -8.25 -4.72 -13.60
CA GLU A 121 -7.35 -3.70 -14.15
C GLU A 121 -7.01 -2.61 -13.11
N LEU A 122 -8.03 -2.09 -12.40
CA LEU A 122 -7.82 -1.11 -11.32
C LEU A 122 -6.99 -1.70 -10.18
N LEU A 123 -7.31 -2.94 -9.77
CA LEU A 123 -6.59 -3.66 -8.73
C LEU A 123 -5.11 -3.85 -9.08
N CYS A 124 -4.83 -4.16 -10.36
CA CYS A 124 -3.48 -4.21 -10.90
C CYS A 124 -2.77 -2.88 -10.74
N ILE A 125 -3.33 -1.84 -11.36
CA ILE A 125 -2.75 -0.49 -11.39
C ILE A 125 -2.42 -0.01 -9.98
N TYR A 126 -3.35 -0.18 -9.05
CA TYR A 126 -3.15 0.26 -7.66
C TYR A 126 -2.29 -0.69 -6.82
N GLY A 127 -2.14 -1.97 -7.19
CA GLY A 127 -1.18 -2.86 -6.55
C GLY A 127 0.25 -2.47 -6.91
N TYR A 128 0.53 -2.30 -8.20
CA TYR A 128 1.86 -1.98 -8.72
C TYR A 128 2.39 -0.61 -8.24
N ARG A 129 1.53 0.36 -7.90
CA ARG A 129 1.97 1.65 -7.32
C ARG A 129 2.75 1.52 -5.99
N LEU A 130 2.64 0.38 -5.30
CA LEU A 130 3.37 0.11 -4.06
C LEU A 130 4.84 -0.29 -4.30
N THR A 131 5.22 -0.60 -5.54
CA THR A 131 6.59 -1.06 -5.87
C THR A 131 7.65 -0.10 -5.36
N ILE A 132 7.46 1.21 -5.54
CA ILE A 132 8.40 2.24 -5.08
C ILE A 132 8.55 2.27 -3.54
N PHE A 133 7.52 1.85 -2.81
CA PHE A 133 7.54 1.87 -1.35
C PHE A 133 8.26 0.67 -0.72
N ILE A 134 8.50 -0.41 -1.47
CA ILE A 134 9.29 -1.55 -1.00
C ILE A 134 10.75 -1.16 -0.68
N PRO A 135 11.52 -0.54 -1.60
CA PRO A 135 12.87 -0.09 -1.26
C PRO A 135 12.85 1.08 -0.25
N VAL A 136 11.84 1.95 -0.32
CA VAL A 136 11.70 3.08 0.61
C VAL A 136 11.43 2.63 2.05
N SER A 137 10.64 1.57 2.27
CA SER A 137 10.37 1.04 3.62
C SER A 137 11.62 0.47 4.28
N ILE A 138 12.54 -0.09 3.50
CA ILE A 138 13.84 -0.54 4.00
C ILE A 138 14.70 0.67 4.39
N LEU A 139 14.73 1.72 3.57
CA LEU A 139 15.48 2.94 3.88
C LEU A 139 14.92 3.70 5.09
N TRP A 140 13.61 3.63 5.34
CA TRP A 140 12.97 4.22 6.53
C TRP A 140 13.42 3.62 7.86
N ILE A 141 14.07 2.45 7.86
CA ILE A 141 14.64 1.83 9.07
C ILE A 141 15.70 2.74 9.69
N MET A 142 16.42 3.53 8.89
CA MET A 142 17.37 4.50 9.41
C MET A 142 16.62 5.62 10.16
N PRO A 143 16.88 5.84 11.46
CA PRO A 143 16.11 6.77 12.30
C PRO A 143 16.55 8.23 12.09
N ILE A 144 16.63 8.67 10.83
CA ILE A 144 16.98 10.04 10.45
C ILE A 144 15.71 10.71 9.95
N ALA A 145 15.07 11.52 10.80
CA ALA A 145 13.77 12.15 10.51
C ALA A 145 13.73 12.88 9.16
N CYS A 146 14.76 13.68 8.86
CA CYS A 146 14.87 14.40 7.58
C CYS A 146 14.85 13.43 6.39
N LEU A 147 15.65 12.36 6.44
CA LEU A 147 15.70 11.35 5.40
C LEU A 147 14.33 10.67 5.21
N GLN A 148 13.70 10.26 6.31
CA GLN A 148 12.40 9.58 6.25
C GLN A 148 11.34 10.46 5.57
N TRP A 149 11.23 11.73 5.95
CA TRP A 149 10.28 12.68 5.35
C TRP A 149 10.60 13.01 3.90
N VAL A 150 11.87 13.22 3.54
CA VAL A 150 12.29 13.46 2.16
C VAL A 150 11.94 12.26 1.27
N LEU A 151 12.24 11.05 1.71
CA LEU A 151 11.88 9.82 0.99
C LEU A 151 10.36 9.67 0.85
N THR A 152 9.60 9.94 1.92
CA THR A 152 8.13 9.91 1.89
C THR A 152 7.58 10.86 0.83
N ILE A 153 8.02 12.13 0.84
CA ILE A 153 7.54 13.14 -0.10
C ILE A 153 7.89 12.75 -1.54
N ILE A 154 9.14 12.39 -1.81
CA ILE A 154 9.59 12.03 -3.17
C ILE A 154 8.84 10.79 -3.68
N ALA A 155 8.77 9.73 -2.88
CA ALA A 155 8.09 8.49 -3.26
C ALA A 155 6.58 8.71 -3.49
N SER A 156 5.92 9.47 -2.62
CA SER A 156 4.51 9.85 -2.79
C SER A 156 4.28 10.68 -4.04
N LEU A 157 5.15 11.65 -4.36
CA LEU A 157 5.00 12.46 -5.58
C LEU A 157 5.16 11.63 -6.86
N ILE A 158 6.15 10.73 -6.90
CA ILE A 158 6.35 9.83 -8.04
C ILE A 158 5.14 8.89 -8.19
N SER A 159 4.73 8.22 -7.11
CA SER A 159 3.60 7.30 -7.13
C SER A 159 2.28 8.00 -7.49
N ALA A 160 2.02 9.18 -6.93
CA ALA A 160 0.87 10.02 -7.28
C ALA A 160 0.88 10.43 -8.76
N SER A 161 2.04 10.79 -9.31
CA SER A 161 2.17 11.16 -10.72
C SER A 161 1.83 9.99 -11.64
N VAL A 162 2.32 8.78 -11.32
CA VAL A 162 2.00 7.55 -12.06
C VAL A 162 0.50 7.23 -11.98
N LEU A 163 -0.11 7.35 -10.80
CA LEU A 163 -1.55 7.14 -10.61
C LEU A 163 -2.37 8.12 -11.46
N ILE A 164 -2.02 9.41 -11.46
CA ILE A 164 -2.73 10.43 -12.24
C ILE A 164 -2.61 10.12 -13.73
N VAL A 165 -1.40 9.90 -14.25
CA VAL A 165 -1.17 9.64 -15.68
C VAL A 165 -1.90 8.37 -16.13
N THR A 166 -1.94 7.35 -15.28
CA THR A 166 -2.54 6.04 -15.61
C THR A 166 -4.07 6.07 -15.52
N LEU A 167 -4.62 6.65 -14.46
CA LEU A 167 -6.06 6.61 -14.19
C LEU A 167 -6.83 7.75 -14.85
N TRP A 168 -6.19 8.88 -15.17
CA TRP A 168 -6.87 10.02 -15.77
C TRP A 168 -7.63 9.69 -17.08
N PRO A 169 -7.04 8.96 -18.05
CA PRO A 169 -7.76 8.54 -19.25
C PRO A 169 -8.94 7.60 -18.94
N ALA A 170 -8.85 6.85 -17.84
CA ALA A 170 -9.86 5.90 -17.38
C ALA A 170 -11.04 6.57 -16.65
N VAL A 171 -10.89 7.79 -16.13
CA VAL A 171 -11.97 8.48 -15.41
C VAL A 171 -12.55 9.69 -16.15
N ASN A 172 -11.86 10.22 -17.17
CA ASN A 172 -12.25 11.45 -17.86
C ASN A 172 -13.38 11.25 -18.91
N PHE A 173 -14.54 10.73 -18.50
CA PHE A 173 -15.70 10.48 -19.36
C PHE A 173 -16.77 11.59 -19.29
N GLY A 174 -16.40 12.80 -19.72
CA GLY A 174 -17.35 13.91 -19.95
C GLY A 174 -17.80 14.68 -18.70
N ARG A 175 -17.65 14.12 -17.49
CA ARG A 175 -17.93 14.81 -16.21
C ARG A 175 -16.64 15.17 -15.47
N LYS A 176 -15.92 16.17 -15.98
CA LYS A 176 -14.60 16.60 -15.46
C LYS A 176 -14.59 16.84 -13.93
N HIS A 177 -15.67 17.39 -13.37
CA HIS A 177 -15.77 17.63 -11.92
C HIS A 177 -15.80 16.33 -11.10
N LEU A 178 -16.58 15.32 -11.51
CA LEU A 178 -16.62 14.01 -10.82
C LEU A 178 -15.28 13.29 -10.96
N SER A 179 -14.66 13.35 -12.14
CA SER A 179 -13.32 12.78 -12.38
C SER A 179 -12.26 13.43 -11.49
N ALA A 180 -12.24 14.76 -11.40
CA ALA A 180 -11.33 15.49 -10.54
C ALA A 180 -11.56 15.17 -9.05
N LEU A 181 -12.81 15.10 -8.60
CA LEU A 181 -13.17 14.78 -7.22
C LEU A 181 -12.75 13.36 -6.84
N SER A 182 -13.00 12.37 -7.69
CA SER A 182 -12.58 10.99 -7.47
C SER A 182 -11.05 10.88 -7.44
N MET A 183 -10.34 11.52 -8.37
CA MET A 183 -8.87 11.54 -8.37
C MET A 183 -8.30 12.21 -7.12
N LEU A 184 -8.91 13.30 -6.65
CA LEU A 184 -8.51 13.94 -5.40
C LEU A 184 -8.69 12.99 -4.20
N ALA A 185 -9.81 12.26 -4.14
CA ALA A 185 -10.04 11.26 -3.10
C ALA A 185 -9.02 10.12 -3.15
N VAL A 186 -8.66 9.65 -4.34
CA VAL A 186 -7.62 8.61 -4.54
C VAL A 186 -6.26 9.10 -4.03
N LEU A 187 -5.86 10.32 -4.41
CA LEU A 187 -4.60 10.91 -3.97
C LEU A 187 -4.57 11.15 -2.46
N PHE A 188 -5.69 11.55 -1.89
CA PHE A 188 -5.84 11.73 -0.45
C PHE A 188 -5.67 10.41 0.30
N VAL A 189 -6.40 9.35 -0.09
CA VAL A 189 -6.28 8.01 0.52
C VAL A 189 -4.87 7.44 0.35
N HIS A 190 -4.26 7.63 -0.83
CA HIS A 190 -2.88 7.22 -1.08
C HIS A 190 -1.90 7.91 -0.13
N SER A 191 -1.98 9.25 -0.04
CA SER A 191 -1.08 10.04 0.81
C SER A 191 -1.28 9.71 2.28
N MET A 192 -2.54 9.59 2.73
CA MET A 192 -2.86 9.18 4.09
C MET A 192 -2.28 7.81 4.44
N MET A 193 -2.41 6.82 3.55
CA MET A 193 -1.83 5.50 3.79
C MET A 193 -0.31 5.57 3.97
N VAL A 194 0.40 6.28 3.07
CA VAL A 194 1.87 6.40 3.15
C VAL A 194 2.29 7.09 4.44
N VAL A 195 1.67 8.22 4.79
CA VAL A 195 1.97 8.96 6.01
C VAL A 195 1.63 8.12 7.25
N CYS A 196 0.51 7.40 7.25
CA CYS A 196 0.13 6.51 8.34
C CYS A 196 1.19 5.41 8.57
N ILE A 197 1.65 4.75 7.51
CA ILE A 197 2.71 3.73 7.63
C ILE A 197 4.01 4.33 8.14
N MET A 198 4.45 5.46 7.56
CA MET A 198 5.69 6.10 7.99
C MET A 198 5.64 6.52 9.46
N LEU A 199 4.55 7.15 9.90
CA LEU A 199 4.38 7.60 11.28
C LEU A 199 4.26 6.45 12.27
N VAL A 200 3.47 5.43 11.96
CA VAL A 200 3.19 4.34 12.91
C VAL A 200 4.38 3.39 13.07
N PHE A 201 5.12 3.12 11.99
CA PHE A 201 6.15 2.08 11.99
C PHE A 201 7.58 2.63 12.10
N PHE A 202 7.84 3.81 11.55
CA PHE A 202 9.21 4.31 11.36
C PHE A 202 9.50 5.62 12.10
N HIS A 203 8.47 6.39 12.44
CA HIS A 203 8.59 7.64 13.19
C HIS A 203 8.04 7.48 14.60
N ILE A 204 8.78 6.77 15.44
CA ILE A 204 8.45 6.66 16.85
C ILE A 204 8.69 8.03 17.49
N SER A 205 7.61 8.68 17.89
CA SER A 205 7.68 9.85 18.78
C SER A 205 7.92 9.35 20.21
N ASP A 206 8.86 9.96 20.94
CA ASP A 206 9.21 9.61 22.33
C ASP A 206 7.98 9.47 23.24
N LYS A 207 6.89 10.19 22.95
CA LYS A 207 5.62 10.12 23.69
C LYS A 207 4.92 8.76 23.65
N ASN A 208 5.08 7.98 22.58
CA ASN A 208 4.47 6.65 22.48
C ASN A 208 5.17 5.61 23.36
N ILE A 209 6.44 5.85 23.70
CA ILE A 209 7.22 5.00 24.58
C ILE A 209 6.72 5.18 26.02
N ASP A 210 6.56 6.43 26.48
CA ASP A 210 6.03 6.74 27.82
C ASP A 210 4.63 6.17 28.05
N PHE A 211 3.69 6.38 27.10
CA PHE A 211 2.32 5.90 27.26
C PHE A 211 2.20 4.37 27.27
N THR A 212 2.94 3.70 26.39
CA THR A 212 2.93 2.22 26.33
C THR A 212 3.56 1.64 27.59
N GLN A 213 4.66 2.23 28.06
CA GLN A 213 5.34 1.82 29.28
C GLN A 213 4.45 2.06 30.51
N GLU A 214 3.73 3.18 30.58
CA GLU A 214 2.79 3.48 31.66
C GLU A 214 1.65 2.45 31.73
N ILE A 215 1.05 2.09 30.58
CA ILE A 215 0.00 1.05 30.52
C ILE A 215 0.56 -0.32 30.91
N THR A 216 1.72 -0.73 30.38
CA THR A 216 2.31 -2.02 30.73
C THR A 216 2.59 -2.09 32.23
N THR A 217 3.13 -1.03 32.83
CA THR A 217 3.41 -0.94 34.27
C THR A 217 2.14 -1.10 35.10
N LEU A 218 1.08 -0.38 34.74
CA LEU A 218 -0.23 -0.48 35.40
C LEU A 218 -0.84 -1.88 35.28
N THR A 219 -0.67 -2.54 34.13
CA THR A 219 -1.22 -3.88 33.90
C THR A 219 -0.47 -4.95 34.70
N THR A 220 0.86 -4.86 34.80
CA THR A 220 1.67 -5.71 35.69
C THR A 220 1.39 -5.49 37.17
N MET A 221 1.14 -4.24 37.59
CA MET A 221 0.74 -3.94 38.96
C MET A 221 -0.64 -4.52 39.29
N ALA A 222 -1.59 -4.42 38.35
CA ALA A 222 -2.93 -4.99 38.51
C ALA A 222 -2.93 -6.53 38.54
N SER A 223 -2.04 -7.19 37.78
CA SER A 223 -1.93 -8.66 37.83
C SER A 223 -1.25 -9.15 39.10
N SER A 224 -0.23 -8.44 39.61
CA SER A 224 0.43 -8.77 40.88
C SER A 224 -0.48 -8.55 42.09
N ALA A 225 -1.35 -7.53 42.06
CA ALA A 225 -2.34 -7.30 43.12
C ALA A 225 -3.39 -8.42 43.22
N LYS A 226 -3.71 -9.11 42.11
CA LYS A 226 -4.65 -10.23 42.08
C LYS A 226 -4.06 -11.57 42.52
N SER A 227 -2.73 -11.74 42.55
CA SER A 227 -2.10 -12.99 43.01
C SER A 227 -1.84 -13.04 44.51
N ASN A 228 -2.06 -11.95 45.23
CA ASN A 228 -1.82 -11.81 46.67
C ASN A 228 -3.12 -11.84 47.50
N VAL A 229 -4.23 -12.27 46.90
CA VAL A 229 -5.53 -12.56 47.53
C VAL A 229 -5.85 -14.03 47.29
#